data_AF-A0A851LBF9-F1
#
_entry.id   AF-A0A851LBF9-F1
#
_cell.length_a   1.000
_cell.length_b   1.000
_cell.length_c   1.000
_cell.angle_alpha   90.00
_cell.angle_beta   90.00
_cell.angle_gamma   90.00
#
_symmetry.space_group_name_H-M   'P 1'
#
loop_
_entity.id
_entity.type
_entity.pdbx_description
1 polymer ?
#
loop_
_entity_poly.entity_id
_entity_poly.type
_entity_poly.pdbx_seq_one_letter_code
_entity_poly.pdbx_strand_id
1 'polypeptide(L)'
;MDAAEFRKRGKEMVDYIADYLEKIDKRQVFPDVEPGYLRPLIPDCAPQDPESFEDVFKDIEKIIMPGVTHWHSPYFFAYFPAASSFPSLLADMLCGGIGCVGFSWASSPACTELETVMLDWLGKMINLPDEFLAGKDGQGGGVIQGSASEATLVSLLVARTKTIRRVQSEKPELTEADIMGRLVAYASDQVSTWRHGFALYHLFSLLIVAFADSFLKLIIFFTVTIFFPFVFLALQFCATLGTTPCCSFDKLLELGPIC
;
A
#
# COMPACT_ATOMS: atom_id res chain seq x y z
N MET A 1 -7.82 -30.22 14.79
CA MET A 1 -6.89 -30.66 13.74
C MET A 1 -5.50 -30.84 14.32
N ASP A 2 -4.83 -31.96 14.03
CA ASP A 2 -3.43 -32.22 14.38
C ASP A 2 -2.50 -32.12 13.15
N ALA A 3 -1.20 -32.40 13.30
CA ALA A 3 -0.24 -32.31 12.20
C ALA A 3 -0.47 -33.33 11.08
N ALA A 4 -0.99 -34.53 11.39
CA ALA A 4 -1.27 -35.55 10.38
C ALA A 4 -2.47 -35.14 9.52
N GLU A 5 -3.51 -34.64 10.17
CA GLU A 5 -4.67 -34.07 9.50
C GLU A 5 -4.29 -32.82 8.69
N PHE A 6 -3.47 -31.91 9.23
CA PHE A 6 -2.97 -30.75 8.49
C PHE A 6 -2.21 -31.15 7.21
N ARG A 7 -1.37 -32.19 7.26
CA ARG A 7 -0.68 -32.69 6.05
C ARG A 7 -1.64 -33.21 4.99
N LYS A 8 -2.75 -33.81 5.40
CA LYS A 8 -3.82 -34.26 4.50
C LYS A 8 -4.54 -33.04 3.90
N ARG A 9 -5.07 -32.17 4.75
CA ARG A 9 -5.89 -31.01 4.32
C ARG A 9 -5.11 -29.95 3.56
N GLY A 10 -3.86 -29.72 3.94
CA GLY A 10 -2.96 -28.81 3.23
C GLY A 10 -2.72 -29.25 1.80
N LYS A 11 -2.57 -30.56 1.54
CA LYS A 11 -2.46 -31.09 0.17
C LYS A 11 -3.75 -30.93 -0.62
N GLU A 12 -4.90 -31.25 0.01
CA GLU A 12 -6.22 -31.02 -0.59
C GLU A 12 -6.42 -29.55 -0.98
N MET A 13 -5.97 -28.61 -0.14
CA MET A 13 -6.03 -27.16 -0.44
C MET A 13 -5.07 -26.74 -1.56
N VAL A 14 -3.86 -27.31 -1.61
CA VAL A 14 -2.90 -27.04 -2.71
C VAL A 14 -3.49 -27.47 -4.05
N ASP A 15 -4.05 -28.67 -4.12
CA ASP A 15 -4.69 -29.20 -5.34
C ASP A 15 -5.86 -28.29 -5.76
N TYR A 16 -6.67 -27.86 -4.78
CA TYR A 16 -7.79 -26.95 -5.03
C TYR A 16 -7.37 -25.59 -5.58
N ILE A 17 -6.36 -24.95 -4.98
CA ILE A 17 -5.87 -23.64 -5.46
C ILE A 17 -5.31 -23.76 -6.87
N ALA A 18 -4.55 -24.81 -7.15
CA ALA A 18 -4.04 -25.08 -8.50
C ALA A 18 -5.18 -25.27 -9.51
N ASP A 19 -6.15 -26.14 -9.19
CA ASP A 19 -7.33 -26.37 -10.03
C ASP A 19 -8.15 -25.09 -10.27
N TYR A 20 -8.32 -24.27 -9.22
CA TYR A 20 -9.03 -23.00 -9.28
C TYR A 20 -8.34 -22.03 -10.25
N LEU A 21 -7.02 -21.85 -10.12
CA LEU A 21 -6.25 -20.94 -10.97
C LEU A 21 -6.12 -21.44 -12.41
N GLU A 22 -5.99 -22.75 -12.64
CA GLU A 22 -5.95 -23.35 -13.98
C GLU A 22 -7.27 -23.20 -14.75
N LYS A 23 -8.40 -23.19 -14.03
CA LYS A 23 -9.75 -23.15 -14.61
C LYS A 23 -10.45 -21.80 -14.39
N ILE A 24 -9.71 -20.77 -13.96
CA ILE A 24 -10.29 -19.46 -13.59
C ILE A 24 -10.94 -18.74 -14.78
N ASP A 25 -10.49 -19.04 -16.00
CA ASP A 25 -11.03 -18.54 -17.26
C ASP A 25 -12.47 -19.02 -17.53
N LYS A 26 -12.87 -20.13 -16.90
CA LYS A 26 -14.23 -20.69 -16.98
C LYS A 26 -15.21 -20.07 -15.97
N ARG A 27 -14.71 -19.27 -15.03
CA ARG A 27 -15.55 -18.62 -14.02
C ARG A 27 -16.02 -17.25 -14.50
N GLN A 28 -17.24 -16.87 -14.13
CA GLN A 28 -17.78 -15.54 -14.38
C GLN A 28 -17.01 -14.52 -13.54
N VAL A 29 -16.30 -13.59 -14.18
CA VAL A 29 -15.39 -12.66 -13.51
C VAL A 29 -16.04 -11.84 -12.40
N PHE A 30 -17.21 -11.27 -12.67
CA PHE A 30 -17.95 -10.42 -11.75
C PHE A 30 -19.18 -11.17 -11.22
N PRO A 31 -19.40 -11.22 -9.90
CA PRO A 31 -20.45 -12.06 -9.32
C PRO A 31 -21.85 -11.49 -9.58
N ASP A 32 -22.84 -12.39 -9.65
CA ASP A 32 -24.27 -12.06 -9.76
C ASP A 32 -24.96 -12.18 -8.40
N VAL A 33 -24.56 -11.32 -7.47
CA VAL A 33 -25.06 -11.30 -6.08
C VAL A 33 -25.32 -9.86 -5.63
N GLU A 34 -26.27 -9.71 -4.72
CA GLU A 34 -26.61 -8.41 -4.12
C GLU A 34 -25.90 -8.19 -2.77
N PRO A 35 -25.63 -6.94 -2.38
CA PRO A 35 -25.11 -6.63 -1.05
C PRO A 35 -25.96 -7.26 0.07
N GLY A 36 -25.30 -8.06 0.91
CA GLY A 36 -25.96 -8.81 1.99
C GLY A 36 -26.30 -10.27 1.69
N TYR A 37 -26.04 -10.78 0.47
CA TYR A 37 -26.36 -12.17 0.07
C TYR A 37 -25.78 -13.25 1.00
N LEU A 38 -24.61 -13.00 1.61
CA LEU A 38 -23.86 -14.00 2.38
C LEU A 38 -24.50 -14.28 3.75
N ARG A 39 -25.03 -13.24 4.41
CA ARG A 39 -25.55 -13.33 5.77
C ARG A 39 -26.62 -14.42 5.97
N PRO A 40 -27.63 -14.58 5.10
CA PRO A 40 -28.62 -15.64 5.24
C PRO A 40 -28.09 -17.06 4.90
N LEU A 41 -26.88 -17.18 4.34
CA LEU A 41 -26.29 -18.47 3.95
C LEU A 41 -25.42 -19.09 5.04
N ILE A 42 -25.09 -18.32 6.09
CA ILE A 42 -24.25 -18.76 7.21
C ILE A 42 -25.05 -18.73 8.53
N PRO A 43 -24.67 -19.54 9.54
CA PRO A 43 -25.31 -19.49 10.85
C PRO A 43 -25.20 -18.11 11.52
N ASP A 44 -26.21 -17.75 12.32
CA ASP A 44 -26.24 -16.47 13.06
C ASP A 44 -25.23 -16.40 14.21
N CYS A 45 -24.64 -17.53 14.62
CA CYS A 45 -23.62 -17.61 15.65
C CYS A 45 -22.53 -18.62 15.27
N ALA A 46 -21.33 -18.41 15.81
CA ALA A 46 -20.23 -19.33 15.64
C ALA A 46 -20.55 -20.70 16.30
N PRO A 47 -20.12 -21.81 15.68
CA PRO A 47 -20.35 -23.14 16.24
C PRO A 47 -19.63 -23.29 17.59
N GLN A 48 -20.29 -23.95 18.55
CA GLN A 48 -19.70 -24.24 19.87
C GLN A 48 -18.75 -25.44 19.82
N ASP A 49 -19.05 -26.39 18.93
CA ASP A 49 -18.26 -27.59 18.69
C ASP A 49 -17.55 -27.50 17.33
N PRO A 50 -16.38 -28.12 17.16
CA PRO A 50 -15.67 -28.11 15.88
C PRO A 50 -16.50 -28.73 14.74
N GLU A 51 -16.54 -28.04 13.61
CA GLU A 51 -17.09 -28.57 12.36
C GLU A 51 -16.07 -29.44 11.62
N SER A 52 -16.55 -30.30 10.73
CA SER A 52 -15.67 -31.09 9.88
C SER A 52 -14.99 -30.19 8.84
N PHE A 53 -13.71 -30.44 8.54
CA PHE A 53 -13.03 -29.71 7.48
C PHE A 53 -13.70 -29.93 6.11
N GLU A 54 -14.24 -31.12 5.87
CA GLU A 54 -15.00 -31.42 4.65
C GLU A 54 -16.18 -30.48 4.44
N ASP A 55 -16.89 -30.10 5.49
CA ASP A 55 -18.05 -29.22 5.37
C ASP A 55 -17.62 -27.78 5.14
N VAL A 56 -16.62 -27.30 5.90
CA VAL A 56 -16.00 -25.98 5.67
C VAL A 56 -15.45 -25.87 4.24
N PHE A 57 -14.82 -26.92 3.74
CA PHE A 57 -14.23 -26.95 2.40
C PHE A 57 -15.30 -26.92 1.29
N LYS A 58 -16.43 -27.61 1.47
CA LYS A 58 -17.57 -27.53 0.52
C LYS A 58 -18.17 -26.13 0.48
N ASP A 59 -18.20 -25.43 1.63
CA ASP A 59 -18.78 -24.10 1.72
C ASP A 59 -17.97 -23.04 0.95
N ILE A 60 -16.66 -23.27 0.71
CA ILE A 60 -15.85 -22.41 -0.16
C ILE A 60 -16.49 -22.29 -1.55
N GLU A 61 -16.78 -23.42 -2.22
CA GLU A 61 -17.39 -23.38 -3.55
C GLU A 61 -18.87 -23.03 -3.53
N LYS A 62 -19.60 -23.51 -2.52
CA LYS A 62 -21.05 -23.36 -2.47
C LYS A 62 -21.50 -21.96 -2.06
N ILE A 63 -20.78 -21.34 -1.12
CA ILE A 63 -21.22 -20.11 -0.44
C ILE A 63 -20.31 -18.94 -0.78
N ILE A 64 -18.97 -19.15 -0.78
CA ILE A 64 -18.00 -18.06 -0.95
C ILE A 64 -17.80 -17.71 -2.43
N MET A 65 -17.42 -18.69 -3.26
CA MET A 65 -17.08 -18.47 -4.67
C MET A 65 -18.15 -17.73 -5.50
N PRO A 66 -19.48 -17.92 -5.29
CA PRO A 66 -20.50 -17.17 -6.03
C PRO A 66 -20.43 -15.65 -5.86
N GLY A 67 -19.87 -15.15 -4.75
CA GLY A 67 -19.69 -13.72 -4.53
C GLY A 67 -18.25 -13.23 -4.68
N VAL A 68 -17.33 -14.07 -5.17
CA VAL A 68 -15.95 -13.66 -5.44
C VAL A 68 -15.87 -12.96 -6.78
N THR A 69 -15.26 -11.78 -6.81
CA THR A 69 -14.76 -11.21 -8.07
C THR A 69 -13.42 -11.85 -8.39
N HIS A 70 -13.30 -12.51 -9.55
CA HIS A 70 -12.09 -13.26 -9.90
C HIS A 70 -11.00 -12.35 -10.50
N TRP A 71 -10.26 -11.66 -9.63
CA TRP A 71 -9.18 -10.72 -9.99
C TRP A 71 -8.09 -11.28 -10.89
N HIS A 72 -7.84 -12.59 -10.83
CA HIS A 72 -6.80 -13.27 -11.62
C HIS A 72 -7.35 -13.93 -12.89
N SER A 73 -8.62 -13.72 -13.22
CA SER A 73 -9.15 -14.16 -14.51
C SER A 73 -8.48 -13.37 -15.64
N PRO A 74 -8.15 -14.01 -16.78
CA PRO A 74 -7.62 -13.30 -17.96
C PRO A 74 -8.62 -12.30 -18.55
N TYR A 75 -9.88 -12.33 -18.11
CA TYR A 75 -10.94 -11.41 -18.52
C TYR A 75 -11.21 -10.29 -17.50
N PHE A 76 -10.42 -10.18 -16.44
CA PHE A 76 -10.50 -9.08 -15.47
C PHE A 76 -9.67 -7.88 -15.94
N PHE A 77 -10.35 -6.83 -16.41
CA PHE A 77 -9.73 -5.60 -16.92
C PHE A 77 -10.09 -4.36 -16.08
N ALA A 78 -10.57 -4.56 -14.85
CA ALA A 78 -10.86 -3.47 -13.93
C ALA A 78 -9.61 -3.11 -13.10
N TYR A 79 -9.46 -1.82 -12.76
CA TYR A 79 -8.38 -1.31 -11.91
C TYR A 79 -6.95 -1.67 -12.42
N PHE A 80 -5.97 -1.68 -11.51
CA PHE A 80 -4.64 -2.23 -11.75
C PHE A 80 -4.57 -3.69 -11.24
N PRO A 81 -3.68 -4.52 -11.82
CA PRO A 81 -3.55 -5.91 -11.42
C PRO A 81 -3.07 -6.05 -9.97
N ALA A 82 -3.68 -6.98 -9.23
CA ALA A 82 -3.17 -7.45 -7.95
C ALA A 82 -2.24 -8.66 -8.19
N ALA A 83 -1.03 -8.61 -7.64
CA ALA A 83 -0.04 -9.66 -7.84
C ALA A 83 -0.47 -10.97 -7.15
N SER A 84 -0.36 -12.09 -7.87
CA SER A 84 -0.51 -13.44 -7.31
C SER A 84 0.33 -14.42 -8.13
N SER A 85 1.07 -15.28 -7.44
CA SER A 85 1.93 -16.28 -8.08
C SER A 85 2.14 -17.47 -7.16
N PHE A 86 2.35 -18.66 -7.72
CA PHE A 86 2.63 -19.86 -6.92
C PHE A 86 3.82 -19.72 -5.96
N PRO A 87 4.97 -19.10 -6.35
CA PRO A 87 6.05 -18.84 -5.40
C PRO A 87 5.62 -17.96 -4.23
N SER A 88 4.79 -16.94 -4.46
CA SER A 88 4.26 -16.09 -3.39
C SER A 88 3.36 -16.86 -2.43
N LEU A 89 2.51 -17.74 -2.94
CA LEU A 89 1.63 -18.59 -2.11
C LEU A 89 2.45 -19.55 -1.23
N LEU A 90 3.52 -20.14 -1.77
CA LEU A 90 4.43 -21.00 -1.00
C LEU A 90 5.18 -20.22 0.07
N ALA A 91 5.66 -19.01 -0.25
CA ALA A 91 6.34 -18.15 0.71
C ALA A 91 5.39 -17.75 1.85
N ASP A 92 4.13 -17.41 1.55
CA ASP A 92 3.14 -17.04 2.55
C ASP A 92 2.74 -18.22 3.44
N MET A 93 2.60 -19.42 2.85
CA MET A 93 2.40 -20.66 3.62
C MET A 93 3.55 -20.93 4.60
N LEU A 94 4.80 -20.70 4.17
CA LEU A 94 5.96 -20.82 5.04
C LEU A 94 5.98 -19.72 6.11
N CYS A 95 5.65 -18.48 5.75
CA CYS A 95 5.56 -17.34 6.67
C CYS A 95 4.56 -17.64 7.80
N GLY A 96 3.35 -18.12 7.47
CA GLY A 96 2.36 -18.54 8.46
C GLY A 96 2.80 -19.72 9.32
N GLY A 97 3.59 -20.64 8.75
CA GLY A 97 4.17 -21.77 9.49
C GLY A 97 5.26 -21.38 10.49
N ILE A 98 6.09 -20.37 10.16
CA ILE A 98 7.08 -19.81 11.08
C ILE A 98 6.37 -18.96 12.15
N GLY A 99 5.38 -18.16 11.75
CA GLY A 99 4.49 -17.43 12.67
C GLY A 99 5.20 -16.43 13.59
N CYS A 100 6.35 -15.89 13.18
CA CYS A 100 7.11 -14.93 13.99
C CYS A 100 6.59 -13.49 13.81
N VAL A 101 6.79 -12.65 14.83
CA VAL A 101 6.45 -11.22 14.77
C VAL A 101 7.74 -10.40 14.86
N GLY A 102 8.14 -9.76 13.76
CA GLY A 102 9.40 -9.02 13.61
C GLY A 102 9.37 -7.57 14.10
N PHE A 103 8.77 -7.26 15.27
CA PHE A 103 8.72 -5.88 15.78
C PHE A 103 10.07 -5.35 16.31
N SER A 104 11.04 -6.24 16.50
CA SER A 104 12.42 -5.90 16.86
C SER A 104 13.38 -6.92 16.26
N TRP A 105 14.64 -6.54 16.09
CA TRP A 105 15.65 -7.50 15.61
C TRP A 105 15.73 -8.75 16.50
N ALA A 106 15.63 -8.58 17.82
CA ALA A 106 15.68 -9.69 18.77
C ALA A 106 14.47 -10.65 18.68
N SER A 107 13.32 -10.21 18.16
CA SER A 107 12.13 -11.05 18.08
C SER A 107 12.19 -12.03 16.90
N SER A 108 12.89 -11.69 15.82
CA SER A 108 13.27 -12.61 14.74
C SER A 108 14.30 -11.95 13.82
N PRO A 109 15.61 -12.20 14.00
CA PRO A 109 16.65 -11.55 13.20
C PRO A 109 16.46 -11.76 11.70
N ALA A 110 16.13 -12.99 11.29
CA ALA A 110 15.92 -13.33 9.89
C ALA A 110 14.75 -12.55 9.26
N CYS A 111 13.72 -12.20 10.04
CA CYS A 111 12.59 -11.41 9.55
C CYS A 111 13.03 -10.01 9.10
N THR A 112 13.96 -9.38 9.82
CA THR A 112 14.47 -8.04 9.51
C THR A 112 15.57 -8.09 8.45
N GLU A 113 16.56 -8.97 8.63
CA GLU A 113 17.75 -9.04 7.76
C GLU A 113 17.37 -9.43 6.32
N LEU A 114 16.45 -10.39 6.16
CA LEU A 114 16.02 -10.83 4.84
C LEU A 114 15.28 -9.71 4.08
N GLU A 115 14.45 -8.94 4.78
CA GLU A 115 13.74 -7.81 4.18
C GLU A 115 14.70 -6.78 3.60
N THR A 116 15.72 -6.38 4.36
CA THR A 116 16.74 -5.43 3.90
C THR A 116 17.46 -5.92 2.65
N VAL A 117 17.87 -7.19 2.62
CA VAL A 117 18.56 -7.77 1.46
C VAL A 117 17.64 -7.85 0.23
N MET A 118 16.38 -8.26 0.41
CA MET A 118 15.42 -8.35 -0.70
C MET A 118 15.08 -6.98 -1.28
N LEU A 119 15.00 -5.94 -0.45
CA LEU A 119 14.74 -4.59 -0.93
C LEU A 119 15.97 -3.95 -1.60
N ASP A 120 17.18 -4.27 -1.15
CA ASP A 120 18.39 -3.93 -1.90
C ASP A 120 18.40 -4.61 -3.28
N TRP A 121 17.97 -5.86 -3.37
CA TRP A 121 17.82 -6.55 -4.66
C TRP A 121 16.77 -5.87 -5.53
N LEU A 122 15.62 -5.53 -4.97
CA LEU A 122 14.56 -4.81 -5.69
C LEU A 122 15.05 -3.46 -6.20
N GLY A 123 15.68 -2.65 -5.35
CA GLY A 123 16.26 -1.36 -5.72
C GLY A 123 17.25 -1.47 -6.88
N LYS A 124 18.11 -2.49 -6.87
CA LYS A 124 19.03 -2.78 -7.98
C LYS A 124 18.29 -3.22 -9.25
N MET A 125 17.25 -4.05 -9.14
CA MET A 125 16.45 -4.51 -10.29
C MET A 125 15.75 -3.36 -11.03
N ILE A 126 15.27 -2.35 -10.30
CA ILE A 126 14.63 -1.16 -10.89
C ILE A 126 15.59 0.02 -11.08
N ASN A 127 16.90 -0.21 -10.90
CA ASN A 127 17.96 0.76 -11.07
C ASN A 127 17.74 2.07 -10.27
N LEU A 128 17.36 1.93 -9.00
CA LEU A 128 17.36 3.07 -8.07
C LEU A 128 18.79 3.55 -7.80
N PRO A 129 18.97 4.86 -7.50
CA PRO A 129 20.25 5.38 -7.01
C PRO A 129 20.74 4.64 -5.76
N ASP A 130 22.06 4.54 -5.60
CA ASP A 130 22.70 3.81 -4.49
C ASP A 130 22.33 4.40 -3.12
N GLU A 131 21.92 5.67 -3.05
CA GLU A 131 21.44 6.33 -1.83
C GLU A 131 20.16 5.71 -1.25
N PHE A 132 19.40 4.94 -2.05
CA PHE A 132 18.22 4.20 -1.57
C PHE A 132 18.55 2.80 -1.06
N LEU A 133 19.78 2.31 -1.29
CA LEU A 133 20.20 0.98 -0.85
C LEU A 133 20.74 1.05 0.58
N ALA A 134 20.45 0.02 1.38
CA ALA A 134 20.99 -0.09 2.72
C ALA A 134 22.49 -0.40 2.67
N GLY A 135 22.90 -1.36 1.84
CA GLY A 135 24.30 -1.73 1.69
C GLY A 135 24.97 -2.09 3.03
N LYS A 136 26.25 -1.72 3.19
CA LYS A 136 26.99 -1.92 4.45
C LYS A 136 27.02 -0.67 5.33
N ASP A 137 27.20 0.49 4.71
CA ASP A 137 27.39 1.79 5.38
C ASP A 137 26.42 2.85 4.82
N GLY A 138 25.33 2.42 4.16
CA GLY A 138 24.33 3.31 3.59
C GLY A 138 23.51 4.02 4.67
N GLN A 139 23.12 5.26 4.39
CA GLN A 139 22.18 6.01 5.25
C GLN A 139 20.71 5.81 4.82
N GLY A 140 20.50 5.18 3.66
CA GLY A 140 19.19 4.83 3.12
C GLY A 140 18.79 3.39 3.42
N GLY A 141 17.78 2.92 2.71
CA GLY A 141 17.25 1.56 2.81
C GLY A 141 15.78 1.48 2.43
N GLY A 142 15.33 0.27 2.12
CA GLY A 142 13.92 -0.04 1.90
C GLY A 142 13.25 -0.63 3.13
N VAL A 143 11.92 -0.51 3.19
CA VAL A 143 11.05 -1.25 4.12
C VAL A 143 9.78 -1.71 3.41
N ILE A 144 9.25 -2.89 3.75
CA ILE A 144 7.96 -3.38 3.24
C ILE A 144 6.83 -2.69 4.03
N GLN A 145 5.90 -2.09 3.32
CA GLN A 145 4.68 -1.48 3.89
C GLN A 145 3.45 -2.31 3.47
N GLY A 146 2.37 -2.25 4.25
CA GLY A 146 1.14 -3.00 3.95
C GLY A 146 0.46 -2.53 2.66
N SER A 147 0.63 -1.27 2.31
CA SER A 147 0.08 -0.68 1.10
C SER A 147 0.86 0.57 0.66
N ALA A 148 0.70 0.95 -0.61
CA ALA A 148 1.14 2.28 -1.04
C ALA A 148 0.51 3.37 -0.16
N SER A 149 -0.75 3.16 0.27
CA SER A 149 -1.51 4.01 1.19
C SER A 149 -0.76 4.38 2.47
N GLU A 150 -0.23 3.36 3.13
CA GLU A 150 0.57 3.55 4.34
C GLU A 150 1.93 4.17 4.04
N ALA A 151 2.60 3.77 2.96
CA ALA A 151 3.90 4.32 2.59
C ALA A 151 3.86 5.85 2.39
N THR A 152 2.84 6.35 1.68
CA THR A 152 2.66 7.80 1.50
C THR A 152 2.34 8.49 2.82
N LEU A 153 1.52 7.89 3.70
CA LEU A 153 1.26 8.43 5.04
C LEU A 153 2.55 8.59 5.84
N VAL A 154 3.38 7.54 5.87
CA VAL A 154 4.68 7.55 6.57
C VAL A 154 5.56 8.67 6.02
N SER A 155 5.67 8.81 4.69
CA SER A 155 6.46 9.88 4.07
C SER A 155 6.00 11.28 4.48
N LEU A 156 4.68 11.51 4.54
CA LEU A 156 4.09 12.79 4.94
C LEU A 156 4.32 13.09 6.42
N LEU A 157 4.20 12.09 7.30
CA LEU A 157 4.49 12.25 8.73
C LEU A 157 5.97 12.57 8.96
N VAL A 158 6.88 11.91 8.24
CA VAL A 158 8.32 12.20 8.31
C VAL A 158 8.61 13.61 7.81
N ALA A 159 8.08 14.00 6.65
CA ALA A 159 8.24 15.35 6.10
C ALA A 159 7.70 16.41 7.08
N ARG A 160 6.54 16.16 7.69
CA ARG A 160 5.90 17.03 8.69
C ARG A 160 6.82 17.25 9.89
N THR A 161 7.24 16.16 10.53
CA THR A 161 8.09 16.24 11.72
C THR A 161 9.44 16.88 11.41
N LYS A 162 10.03 16.58 10.24
CA LYS A 162 11.29 17.21 9.79
C LYS A 162 11.13 18.72 9.61
N THR A 163 10.05 19.16 8.97
CA THR A 163 9.75 20.58 8.74
C THR A 163 9.47 21.33 10.04
N ILE A 164 8.67 20.76 10.94
CA ILE A 164 8.40 21.34 12.26
C ILE A 164 9.71 21.56 13.03
N ARG A 165 10.56 20.53 13.13
CA ARG A 165 11.85 20.64 13.83
C ARG A 165 12.76 21.70 13.23
N ARG A 166 12.83 21.77 11.89
CA ARG A 166 13.61 22.79 11.19
C ARG A 166 13.10 24.20 11.49
N VAL A 167 11.80 24.44 11.34
CA VAL A 167 11.20 25.76 11.59
C VAL A 167 11.33 26.16 13.07
N GLN A 168 11.14 25.24 14.01
CA GLN A 168 11.37 25.51 15.43
C GLN A 168 12.83 25.86 15.74
N SER A 169 13.79 25.27 15.04
CA SER A 169 15.21 25.63 15.21
C SER A 169 15.54 27.02 14.64
N GLU A 170 14.86 27.43 13.56
CA GLU A 170 15.03 28.76 12.94
C GLU A 170 14.23 29.86 13.66
N LYS A 171 13.07 29.49 14.23
CA LYS A 171 12.08 30.37 14.86
C LYS A 171 11.53 29.75 16.14
N PRO A 172 12.28 29.80 17.25
CA PRO A 172 11.89 29.18 18.52
C PRO A 172 10.60 29.74 19.13
N GLU A 173 10.16 30.92 18.68
CA GLU A 173 8.93 31.58 19.12
C GLU A 173 7.65 30.93 18.58
N LEU A 174 7.73 30.14 17.51
CA LEU A 174 6.57 29.48 16.92
C LEU A 174 6.29 28.14 17.60
N THR A 175 5.05 27.96 18.06
CA THR A 175 4.62 26.66 18.60
C THR A 175 4.44 25.63 17.49
N GLU A 176 4.47 24.35 17.83
CA GLU A 176 4.20 23.28 16.87
C GLU A 176 2.83 23.44 16.19
N ALA A 177 1.81 23.86 16.95
CA ALA A 177 0.47 24.13 16.42
C ALA A 177 0.46 25.29 15.40
N ASP A 178 1.21 26.36 15.68
CA ASP A 178 1.34 27.50 14.75
C ASP A 178 1.98 27.08 13.44
N ILE A 179 2.96 26.17 13.50
CA ILE A 179 3.64 25.66 12.31
C ILE A 179 2.72 24.71 11.55
N MET A 180 2.06 23.78 12.25
CA MET A 180 1.12 22.83 11.63
C MET A 180 -0.01 23.52 10.88
N GLY A 181 -0.58 24.60 11.44
CA GLY A 181 -1.63 25.39 10.78
C GLY A 181 -1.19 26.08 9.48
N ARG A 182 0.12 26.08 9.19
CA ARG A 182 0.73 26.69 8.00
C ARG A 182 1.22 25.67 6.98
N LEU A 183 1.22 24.37 7.31
CA LEU A 183 1.77 23.36 6.43
C LEU A 183 0.85 23.08 5.24
N VAL A 184 1.44 23.04 4.05
CA VAL A 184 0.74 22.72 2.81
C VAL A 184 1.48 21.62 2.07
N ALA A 185 0.79 20.52 1.78
CA ALA A 185 1.27 19.48 0.87
C ALA A 185 0.68 19.67 -0.53
N TYR A 186 1.45 19.31 -1.55
CA TYR A 186 1.09 19.46 -2.96
C TYR A 186 1.07 18.10 -3.66
N ALA A 187 0.05 17.90 -4.48
CA ALA A 187 -0.10 16.72 -5.32
C ALA A 187 -0.83 17.09 -6.61
N SER A 188 -0.65 16.26 -7.65
CA SER A 188 -1.42 16.34 -8.90
C SER A 188 -2.92 16.18 -8.63
N ASP A 189 -3.76 16.73 -9.49
CA ASP A 189 -5.20 16.45 -9.44
C ASP A 189 -5.53 15.01 -9.86
N GLN A 190 -4.62 14.28 -10.51
CA GLN A 190 -4.83 12.89 -10.93
C GLN A 190 -4.42 11.84 -9.90
N VAL A 191 -3.96 12.25 -8.71
CA VAL A 191 -3.54 11.28 -7.68
C VAL A 191 -4.76 10.47 -7.21
N SER A 192 -4.54 9.17 -7.00
CA SER A 192 -5.52 8.18 -6.54
C SER A 192 -6.13 8.52 -5.16
N THR A 193 -6.95 7.65 -4.58
CA THR A 193 -8.02 7.90 -3.57
C THR A 193 -7.69 8.60 -2.23
N TRP A 194 -6.50 9.18 -2.04
CA TRP A 194 -6.08 9.99 -0.86
C TRP A 194 -6.92 11.23 -0.61
N ARG A 195 -7.64 11.70 -1.64
CA ARG A 195 -8.46 12.92 -1.59
C ARG A 195 -9.41 12.99 -0.38
N HIS A 196 -9.84 11.85 0.15
CA HIS A 196 -10.80 11.80 1.25
C HIS A 196 -10.21 11.33 2.59
N GLY A 197 -9.35 10.31 2.61
CA GLY A 197 -8.84 9.74 3.87
C GLY A 197 -7.97 10.70 4.70
N PHE A 198 -7.18 11.57 4.06
CA PHE A 198 -6.18 12.39 4.75
C PHE A 198 -6.69 13.74 5.25
N ALA A 199 -7.62 14.36 4.51
CA ALA A 199 -8.34 15.54 5.00
C ALA A 199 -9.15 15.20 6.27
N LEU A 200 -9.61 13.95 6.40
CA LEU A 200 -10.34 13.43 7.56
C LEU A 200 -9.48 13.27 8.82
N TYR A 201 -8.16 13.05 8.70
CA TYR A 201 -7.28 12.94 9.89
C TYR A 201 -6.83 14.31 10.45
N HIS A 202 -7.27 15.44 9.86
CA HIS A 202 -7.01 16.81 10.35
C HIS A 202 -5.53 17.16 10.60
N LEU A 203 -4.58 16.52 9.90
CA LEU A 203 -3.16 16.67 10.21
C LEU A 203 -2.50 17.90 9.54
N PHE A 204 -3.04 18.44 8.44
CA PHE A 204 -2.54 19.62 7.70
C PHE A 204 -3.52 20.01 6.57
N SER A 205 -3.31 21.19 5.95
CA SER A 205 -4.03 21.61 4.74
C SER A 205 -3.41 20.97 3.50
N LEU A 206 -4.22 20.27 2.69
CA LEU A 206 -3.79 19.72 1.40
C LEU A 206 -4.20 20.69 0.28
N LEU A 207 -3.24 21.14 -0.53
CA LEU A 207 -3.53 21.91 -1.74
C LEU A 207 -3.33 21.02 -2.97
N ILE A 208 -4.41 20.74 -3.67
CA ILE A 208 -4.38 20.01 -4.94
C ILE A 208 -4.03 21.02 -6.03
N VAL A 209 -2.95 20.75 -6.77
CA VAL A 209 -2.55 21.58 -7.91
C VAL A 209 -3.09 20.94 -9.18
N ALA A 210 -3.93 21.68 -9.90
CA ALA A 210 -4.49 21.22 -11.17
C ALA A 210 -3.38 20.98 -12.20
N PHE A 211 -3.49 19.88 -12.92
CA PHE A 211 -2.54 19.51 -13.96
C PHE A 211 -2.65 20.50 -15.14
N ALA A 212 -1.59 21.26 -15.41
CA ALA A 212 -1.46 22.00 -16.65
C ALA A 212 0.01 22.09 -17.06
N ASP A 213 0.31 21.48 -18.21
CA ASP A 213 1.63 21.25 -18.82
C ASP A 213 2.53 22.50 -18.92
N SER A 214 1.96 23.70 -18.83
CA SER A 214 2.66 24.98 -18.94
C SER A 214 2.50 25.89 -17.70
N PHE A 215 1.61 25.53 -16.77
CA PHE A 215 1.25 26.32 -15.58
C PHE A 215 1.86 25.79 -14.28
N LEU A 216 2.39 24.56 -14.27
CA LEU A 216 3.01 23.95 -13.08
C LEU A 216 4.22 24.76 -12.58
N LYS A 217 5.07 25.24 -13.51
CA LYS A 217 6.21 26.12 -13.18
C LYS A 217 5.75 27.45 -12.61
N LEU A 218 4.71 28.05 -13.18
CA LEU A 218 4.21 29.36 -12.76
C LEU A 218 3.48 29.27 -11.42
N ILE A 219 2.69 28.22 -11.17
CA ILE A 219 1.98 28.03 -9.90
C ILE A 219 2.93 27.59 -8.81
N ILE A 220 3.85 26.65 -9.03
CA ILE A 220 4.82 26.27 -7.98
C ILE A 220 5.75 27.46 -7.68
N PHE A 221 6.26 28.15 -8.70
CA PHE A 221 7.07 29.36 -8.48
C PHE A 221 6.26 30.50 -7.83
N PHE A 222 5.02 30.78 -8.26
CA PHE A 222 4.19 31.80 -7.62
C PHE A 222 3.76 31.38 -6.21
N THR A 223 3.43 30.12 -5.95
CA THR A 223 3.00 29.69 -4.63
C THR A 223 4.17 29.63 -3.66
N VAL A 224 5.34 29.17 -4.08
CA VAL A 224 6.57 29.14 -3.26
C VAL A 224 7.14 30.55 -3.07
N THR A 225 7.07 31.44 -4.07
CA THR A 225 7.69 32.78 -4.03
C THR A 225 6.75 33.90 -3.56
N ILE A 226 5.44 33.84 -3.87
CA ILE A 226 4.45 34.89 -3.55
C ILE A 226 3.69 34.64 -2.25
N PHE A 227 3.65 33.42 -1.70
CA PHE A 227 3.12 33.21 -0.34
C PHE A 227 4.17 33.36 0.77
N PHE A 228 5.42 33.69 0.44
CA PHE A 228 6.40 34.08 1.45
C PHE A 228 5.99 35.28 2.35
N PRO A 229 5.15 36.25 1.92
CA PRO A 229 4.60 37.27 2.82
C PRO A 229 3.36 36.77 3.60
N PHE A 230 2.72 35.66 3.20
CA PHE A 230 1.54 35.08 3.84
C PHE A 230 1.72 33.56 4.12
N VAL A 231 2.42 33.24 5.22
CA VAL A 231 2.03 32.22 6.22
C VAL A 231 1.77 30.77 5.73
N PHE A 232 2.30 30.30 4.60
CA PHE A 232 2.25 28.87 4.24
C PHE A 232 3.63 28.26 3.99
N LEU A 233 3.90 27.13 4.65
CA LEU A 233 5.13 26.35 4.58
C LEU A 233 4.90 25.13 3.68
N ALA A 234 5.58 25.09 2.53
CA ALA A 234 5.55 23.93 1.65
C ALA A 234 6.15 22.72 2.37
N LEU A 235 5.38 21.63 2.43
CA LEU A 235 5.70 20.45 3.23
C LEU A 235 6.27 19.30 2.40
N GLN A 236 5.62 18.97 1.28
CA GLN A 236 5.94 17.81 0.45
C GLN A 236 5.31 17.99 -0.94
N PHE A 237 6.01 17.55 -1.98
CA PHE A 237 5.42 17.28 -3.29
C PHE A 237 5.31 15.77 -3.50
N CYS A 238 4.12 15.30 -3.87
CA CYS A 238 3.90 13.91 -4.27
C CYS A 238 3.80 13.83 -5.79
N ALA A 239 4.84 13.29 -6.43
CA ALA A 239 4.84 12.98 -7.86
C ALA A 239 4.33 11.56 -8.09
N THR A 240 3.43 11.39 -9.06
CA THR A 240 2.83 10.10 -9.42
C THR A 240 3.40 9.60 -10.74
N LEU A 241 3.91 8.38 -10.74
CA LEU A 241 4.35 7.65 -11.94
C LEU A 241 3.35 6.52 -12.21
N GLY A 242 2.40 6.74 -13.13
CA GLY A 242 1.30 5.82 -13.41
C GLY A 242 0.02 6.19 -12.65
N THR A 243 -0.64 7.28 -13.06
CA THR A 243 -1.91 7.72 -12.46
C THR A 243 -3.03 6.70 -12.66
N THR A 244 -3.96 6.58 -11.71
CA THR A 244 -5.08 5.63 -11.82
C THR A 244 -6.00 5.85 -13.03
N PRO A 245 -6.34 7.10 -13.42
CA PRO A 245 -7.28 7.31 -14.52
C PRO A 245 -6.75 6.88 -15.89
N CYS A 246 -5.47 7.15 -16.18
CA CYS A 246 -4.92 6.98 -17.53
C CYS A 246 -3.45 6.57 -17.59
N CYS A 247 -2.84 6.16 -16.46
CA CYS A 247 -1.44 5.78 -16.37
C CYS A 247 -0.47 6.88 -16.88
N SER A 248 -0.79 8.14 -16.60
CA SER A 248 0.10 9.26 -16.91
C SER A 248 1.24 9.38 -15.88
N PHE A 249 2.29 10.13 -16.25
CA PHE A 249 3.50 10.29 -15.44
C PHE A 249 3.79 11.77 -15.19
N ASP A 250 3.99 12.13 -13.92
CA ASP A 250 4.50 13.44 -13.55
C ASP A 250 5.97 13.60 -13.96
N LYS A 251 6.38 14.82 -14.32
CA LYS A 251 7.71 15.12 -14.86
C LYS A 251 8.75 15.23 -13.74
N LEU A 252 9.28 14.09 -13.27
CA LEU A 252 10.21 14.03 -12.14
C LEU A 252 11.50 14.86 -12.36
N LEU A 253 12.02 14.92 -13.58
CA LEU A 253 13.20 15.74 -13.93
C LEU A 253 12.95 17.25 -13.83
N GLU A 254 11.69 17.68 -13.91
CA GLU A 254 11.32 19.08 -13.71
C GLU A 254 10.98 19.37 -12.24
N LEU A 255 10.35 18.42 -11.55
CA LEU A 255 9.93 18.57 -10.15
C LEU A 255 11.09 18.42 -9.16
N GLY A 256 12.03 17.49 -9.42
CA GLY A 256 13.14 17.17 -8.52
C GLY A 256 13.99 18.38 -8.15
N PRO A 257 14.48 19.20 -9.11
CA PRO A 257 15.27 20.40 -8.80
C PRO A 257 14.53 21.51 -8.05
N ILE A 258 13.19 21.45 -7.96
CA ILE A 258 12.36 22.45 -7.27
C ILE A 258 12.17 22.08 -5.79
N CYS A 259 12.22 20.78 -5.46
CA CYS A 259 12.00 20.24 -4.12
C CYS A 259 13.29 20.28 -3.28
#